data_AF-A0A849RQW8-F1
#
_entry.id   AF-A0A849RQW8-F1
#
_cell.length_a   1.000
_cell.length_b   1.000
_cell.length_c   1.000
_cell.angle_alpha   90.00
_cell.angle_beta   90.00
_cell.angle_gamma   90.00
#
_symmetry.space_group_name_H-M   'P 1'
#
loop_
_entity.id
_entity.type
_entity.pdbx_description
1 polymer ?
#
loop_
_entity_poly.entity_id
_entity_poly.type
_entity_poly.pdbx_seq_one_letter_code
_entity_poly.pdbx_strand_id
1 'polypeptide(L)'
;MKRMFEAFRNLKVGIKMIVRPSKKNEISISKEETMTTSCANYSIDKVILEHERDELVATVQFEAPQAGQFAYWVFRNGERIHIQKYSPNPTFRVGINVEPGLYRVLVHFLDSNGNTIKKYSNPVFLYPVVHTPGNSSRKLQPEERALLLHGQYWKYPALYYAGKPQQPLFVMLSAATRRSEQRLPVFNRWTWAEIKKFPGHVLCVADPTLELHDEISLGWYLGTEKHDATEELSRFIQSIAEALGISQGRIILWGSSGGGFAALALASRIEKAIAVAINPQTDIFAYEIARPIDTVRRCCFNNQTAQHIQEHFGPRVNMAQAWRSNRSSRAILIQNKLDTHHYAYHFKPYWEALGGTAEGGASADGRHYAWLYSDSRGHAAESEQMVPEILNLINQDSFTASTVMPTIRAAEA
;
A
#
# COMPACT_ATOMS: atom_id res chain seq x y z
N MET A 1 -24.65 31.50 63.89
CA MET A 1 -24.19 31.85 65.25
C MET A 1 -22.67 31.80 65.26
N LYS A 2 -22.05 32.98 65.33
CA LYS A 2 -20.67 33.28 65.75
C LYS A 2 -19.46 32.59 65.07
N ARG A 3 -18.77 33.43 64.27
CA ARG A 3 -17.39 33.95 64.46
C ARG A 3 -16.20 33.06 64.07
N MET A 4 -15.07 33.57 63.52
CA MET A 4 -14.66 34.86 62.93
C MET A 4 -13.12 34.78 62.71
N PHE A 5 -12.64 35.30 61.57
CA PHE A 5 -11.45 36.19 61.38
C PHE A 5 -10.03 35.59 61.52
N GLU A 6 -8.98 36.01 60.79
CA GLU A 6 -8.61 37.31 60.16
C GLU A 6 -7.43 37.06 59.15
N ALA A 7 -7.43 37.48 57.87
CA ALA A 7 -7.18 38.80 57.24
C ALA A 7 -5.67 39.16 57.02
N PHE A 8 -5.18 39.28 55.77
CA PHE A 8 -5.02 40.49 54.91
C PHE A 8 -3.82 41.42 55.20
N ARG A 9 -3.06 41.78 54.13
CA ARG A 9 -2.42 43.08 53.77
C ARG A 9 -1.41 42.83 52.63
N ASN A 10 -1.22 43.61 51.57
CA ASN A 10 -1.63 44.97 51.20
C ASN A 10 -1.52 45.19 49.68
N LEU A 11 -2.37 46.08 49.16
CA LEU A 11 -2.41 46.64 47.79
C LEU A 11 -2.27 48.17 47.90
N LYS A 12 -1.56 48.84 46.98
CA LYS A 12 -1.75 50.25 46.52
C LYS A 12 -0.71 50.56 45.41
N VAL A 13 -1.07 50.73 44.14
CA VAL A 13 -1.74 51.85 43.41
C VAL A 13 -0.75 52.89 42.87
N GLY A 14 -0.87 53.19 41.56
CA GLY A 14 -0.33 54.41 40.95
C GLY A 14 -0.44 54.46 39.41
N ILE A 15 -1.58 54.90 38.86
CA ILE A 15 -1.75 55.30 37.45
C ILE A 15 -1.43 56.79 37.32
N LYS A 16 -0.69 57.18 36.27
CA LYS A 16 -0.65 58.58 35.78
C LYS A 16 -0.44 58.61 34.25
N MET A 17 -1.46 59.04 33.51
CA MET A 17 -1.36 59.48 32.12
C MET A 17 -0.83 60.93 32.06
N ILE A 18 0.13 61.25 31.19
CA ILE A 18 0.33 62.60 30.62
C ILE A 18 0.93 62.51 29.20
N VAL A 19 0.11 62.89 28.20
CA VAL A 19 0.34 63.78 27.03
C VAL A 19 1.59 63.63 26.12
N ARG A 20 1.33 63.46 24.80
CA ARG A 20 2.28 63.57 23.66
C ARG A 20 2.76 65.01 23.42
N PRO A 21 3.94 65.18 22.79
CA PRO A 21 3.99 66.05 21.61
C PRO A 21 4.79 65.48 20.42
N SER A 22 4.63 66.17 19.30
CA SER A 22 4.92 65.80 17.90
C SER A 22 6.20 66.43 17.33
N LYS A 23 6.67 65.87 16.18
CA LYS A 23 7.54 66.47 15.12
C LYS A 23 9.02 66.69 15.55
N LYS A 24 10.07 66.51 14.74
CA LYS A 24 10.29 66.68 13.28
C LYS A 24 11.68 66.07 12.91
N ASN A 25 11.80 65.59 11.67
CA ASN A 25 12.94 65.39 10.76
C ASN A 25 14.41 65.44 11.25
N GLU A 26 15.21 64.44 10.83
CA GLU A 26 16.47 64.64 10.05
C GLU A 26 17.04 63.33 9.42
N ILE A 27 16.90 63.23 8.09
CA ILE A 27 17.88 62.90 7.02
C ILE A 27 18.95 61.78 7.21
N SER A 28 18.82 60.75 6.34
CA SER A 28 19.81 59.84 5.67
C SER A 28 20.91 59.17 6.51
N ILE A 29 21.12 57.85 6.39
CA ILE A 29 22.08 57.25 5.44
C ILE A 29 21.62 55.82 5.06
N SER A 30 21.73 55.53 3.77
CA SER A 30 21.49 54.24 3.10
C SER A 30 22.21 53.07 3.76
N LYS A 31 21.46 52.02 4.10
CA LYS A 31 21.96 50.65 4.08
C LYS A 31 21.21 49.92 2.98
N GLU A 32 21.96 49.49 1.97
CA GLU A 32 21.54 48.47 1.04
C GLU A 32 21.07 47.25 1.85
N GLU A 33 19.76 47.08 1.97
CA GLU A 33 19.19 45.79 2.22
C GLU A 33 19.47 44.97 0.96
N THR A 34 20.46 44.10 1.08
CA THR A 34 20.62 42.93 0.23
C THR A 34 19.32 42.14 0.35
N MET A 35 18.40 42.41 -0.58
CA MET A 35 17.31 41.50 -0.88
C MET A 35 17.96 40.18 -1.27
N THR A 36 17.98 39.26 -0.31
CA THR A 36 18.12 37.84 -0.58
C THR A 36 16.97 37.50 -1.50
N THR A 37 17.29 37.36 -2.78
CA THR A 37 16.38 36.85 -3.80
C THR A 37 15.84 35.53 -3.30
N SER A 38 14.56 35.56 -2.92
CA SER A 38 13.68 34.39 -2.79
C SER A 38 14.10 33.35 -3.81
N CYS A 39 14.47 32.14 -3.36
CA CYS A 39 14.57 30.99 -4.25
C CYS A 39 13.28 30.95 -5.09
N ALA A 40 13.41 31.10 -6.40
CA ALA A 40 12.32 30.86 -7.32
C ALA A 40 11.88 29.41 -7.11
N ASN A 41 10.73 29.19 -6.47
CA ASN A 41 10.23 27.85 -6.21
C ASN A 41 9.78 27.24 -7.53
N TYR A 42 10.62 26.38 -8.11
CA TYR A 42 10.24 25.50 -9.20
C TYR A 42 9.80 24.16 -8.60
N SER A 43 8.59 23.70 -8.91
CA SER A 43 8.09 22.39 -8.48
C SER A 43 7.27 21.72 -9.58
N ILE A 44 7.27 20.38 -9.58
CA ILE A 44 6.25 19.60 -10.29
C ILE A 44 5.31 19.01 -9.24
N ASP A 45 4.06 19.45 -9.22
CA ASP A 45 3.06 18.99 -8.26
C ASP A 45 2.52 17.62 -8.64
N LYS A 46 2.23 17.42 -9.94
CA LYS A 46 1.67 16.18 -10.46
C LYS A 46 1.98 16.00 -11.94
N VAL A 47 2.18 14.77 -12.35
CA VAL A 47 2.10 14.38 -13.77
C VAL A 47 0.85 13.53 -13.91
N ILE A 48 -0.16 14.06 -14.59
CA ILE A 48 -1.40 13.37 -14.88
C ILE A 48 -1.18 12.59 -16.17
N LEU A 49 -1.34 11.27 -16.12
CA LEU A 49 -1.29 10.41 -17.29
C LEU A 49 -2.69 9.86 -17.56
N GLU A 50 -3.18 10.12 -18.76
CA GLU A 50 -4.48 9.66 -19.24
C GLU A 50 -4.31 8.92 -20.56
N HIS A 51 -5.38 8.27 -20.98
CA HIS A 51 -5.41 7.46 -22.17
C HIS A 51 -6.65 7.82 -22.99
N GLU A 52 -6.44 8.21 -24.24
CA GLU A 52 -7.46 8.59 -25.20
C GLU A 52 -7.33 7.71 -26.44
N ARG A 53 -8.23 6.73 -26.59
CA ARG A 53 -8.23 5.75 -27.71
C ARG A 53 -6.93 4.97 -27.84
N ASP A 54 -6.01 5.39 -28.69
CA ASP A 54 -4.71 4.78 -28.94
C ASP A 54 -3.57 5.72 -28.54
N GLU A 55 -3.85 6.79 -27.80
CA GLU A 55 -2.83 7.74 -27.32
C GLU A 55 -2.72 7.75 -25.79
N LEU A 56 -1.49 7.95 -25.32
CA LEU A 56 -1.23 8.43 -23.96
C LEU A 56 -1.08 9.94 -23.97
N VAL A 57 -1.74 10.59 -23.03
CA VAL A 57 -1.66 12.03 -22.82
C VAL A 57 -1.09 12.28 -21.43
N ALA A 58 0.10 12.88 -21.36
CA ALA A 58 0.71 13.29 -20.11
C ALA A 58 0.64 14.82 -19.97
N THR A 59 0.05 15.29 -18.88
CA THR A 59 -0.07 16.72 -18.55
C THR A 59 0.64 17.00 -17.24
N VAL A 60 1.55 17.98 -17.27
CA VAL A 60 2.33 18.39 -16.11
C VAL A 60 1.62 19.53 -15.38
N GLN A 61 1.34 19.33 -14.09
CA GLN A 61 0.95 20.38 -13.16
C GLN A 61 2.20 20.83 -12.40
N PHE A 62 2.54 22.10 -12.52
CA PHE A 62 3.80 22.66 -12.03
C PHE A 62 3.61 24.12 -11.60
N GLU A 63 4.46 24.56 -10.67
CA GLU A 63 4.64 25.96 -10.33
C GLU A 63 6.04 26.40 -10.79
N ALA A 64 6.11 27.44 -11.61
CA ALA A 64 7.38 27.97 -12.10
C ALA A 64 7.28 29.49 -12.34
N PRO A 65 8.22 30.28 -11.79
CA PRO A 65 8.25 31.73 -12.02
C PRO A 65 8.64 32.13 -13.45
N GLN A 66 9.30 31.24 -14.19
CA GLN A 66 9.76 31.46 -15.57
C GLN A 66 9.47 30.24 -16.44
N ALA A 67 9.45 30.44 -17.76
CA ALA A 67 9.30 29.36 -18.73
C ALA A 67 10.46 28.35 -18.60
N GLY A 68 10.12 27.08 -18.46
CA GLY A 68 11.07 25.96 -18.48
C GLY A 68 10.83 25.03 -19.67
N GLN A 69 11.59 23.94 -19.73
CA GLN A 69 11.45 22.92 -20.77
C GLN A 69 11.15 21.56 -20.17
N PHE A 70 10.34 20.76 -20.87
CA PHE A 70 9.90 19.44 -20.48
C PHE A 70 10.41 18.40 -21.47
N ALA A 71 11.00 17.33 -20.95
CA ALA A 71 11.27 16.09 -21.68
C ALA A 71 10.48 14.94 -21.05
N TYR A 72 10.05 13.99 -21.88
CA TYR A 72 9.13 12.93 -21.48
C TYR A 72 9.71 11.57 -21.84
N TRP A 73 9.84 10.67 -20.86
CA TRP A 73 10.21 9.28 -21.08
C TRP A 73 9.03 8.39 -20.77
N VAL A 74 8.58 7.63 -21.76
CA VAL A 74 7.44 6.72 -21.62
C VAL A 74 7.93 5.33 -21.36
N PHE A 75 7.38 4.69 -20.36
CA PHE A 75 7.68 3.33 -19.99
C PHE A 75 6.45 2.45 -20.12
N ARG A 76 6.64 1.24 -20.63
CA ARG A 76 5.67 0.14 -20.58
C ARG A 76 6.35 -1.04 -19.91
N ASN A 77 5.72 -1.59 -18.87
CA ASN A 77 6.23 -2.78 -18.16
C ASN A 77 7.67 -2.61 -17.63
N GLY A 78 8.06 -1.38 -17.32
CA GLY A 78 9.40 -1.01 -16.85
C GLY A 78 10.39 -0.67 -17.97
N GLU A 79 10.08 -1.00 -19.22
CA GLU A 79 10.93 -0.73 -20.37
C GLU A 79 10.58 0.63 -21.00
N ARG A 80 11.60 1.42 -21.31
CA ARG A 80 11.40 2.72 -21.95
C ARG A 80 11.11 2.53 -23.44
N ILE A 81 9.91 2.92 -23.87
CA ILE A 81 9.42 2.74 -25.24
C ILE A 81 9.46 4.02 -26.07
N HIS A 82 9.52 5.20 -25.43
CA HIS A 82 9.56 6.47 -26.14
C HIS A 82 10.31 7.56 -25.36
N ILE A 83 10.94 8.49 -26.09
CA ILE A 83 11.58 9.69 -25.54
C ILE A 83 11.17 10.89 -26.39
N GLN A 84 10.59 11.89 -25.74
CA GLN A 84 10.50 13.24 -26.29
C GLN A 84 11.60 14.12 -25.65
N LYS A 85 12.36 14.81 -26.50
CA LYS A 85 13.37 15.78 -26.05
C LYS A 85 12.70 17.04 -25.47
N TYR A 86 13.51 17.87 -24.82
CA TYR A 86 13.08 19.12 -24.20
C TYR A 86 12.31 20.02 -25.15
N SER A 87 11.14 20.47 -24.70
CA SER A 87 10.28 21.43 -25.39
C SER A 87 9.54 22.30 -24.36
N PRO A 88 9.03 23.48 -24.71
CA PRO A 88 8.26 24.30 -23.78
C PRO A 88 6.87 23.72 -23.45
N ASN A 89 6.46 22.60 -24.09
CA ASN A 89 5.12 22.07 -23.96
C ASN A 89 4.96 21.24 -22.67
N PRO A 90 4.06 21.63 -21.75
CA PRO A 90 3.76 20.88 -20.53
C PRO A 90 2.78 19.72 -20.76
N THR A 91 2.41 19.48 -22.01
CA THR A 91 1.58 18.35 -22.44
C THR A 91 2.29 17.57 -23.52
N PHE A 92 2.30 16.25 -23.35
CA PHE A 92 2.88 15.28 -24.26
C PHE A 92 1.80 14.30 -24.72
N ARG A 93 1.84 13.94 -26.00
CA ARG A 93 0.97 12.93 -26.62
C ARG A 93 1.83 11.93 -27.38
N VAL A 94 1.49 10.66 -27.26
CA VAL A 94 2.13 9.58 -28.02
C VAL A 94 1.14 8.47 -28.32
N GLY A 95 1.16 8.00 -29.56
CA GLY A 95 0.46 6.77 -29.94
C GLY A 95 1.05 5.56 -29.23
N ILE A 96 0.18 4.73 -28.66
CA ILE A 96 0.47 3.42 -28.12
C ILE A 96 -0.27 2.39 -28.97
N ASN A 97 0.44 1.37 -29.45
CA ASN A 97 -0.10 0.35 -30.37
C ASN A 97 -1.11 -0.62 -29.71
N VAL A 98 -1.90 -0.15 -28.75
CA VAL A 98 -2.91 -0.95 -28.02
C VAL A 98 -2.28 -2.18 -27.34
N GLU A 99 -1.00 -2.05 -26.95
CA GLU A 99 -0.27 -3.16 -26.36
C GLU A 99 -0.58 -3.32 -24.86
N PRO A 100 -0.70 -4.56 -24.35
CA PRO A 100 -0.91 -4.81 -22.93
C PRO A 100 0.22 -4.25 -22.08
N GLY A 101 -0.12 -3.51 -21.02
CA GLY A 101 0.90 -3.14 -20.06
C GLY A 101 0.51 -2.16 -18.99
N LEU A 102 1.46 -1.99 -18.07
CA LEU A 102 1.49 -0.89 -17.11
C LEU A 102 2.32 0.26 -17.69
N TYR A 103 1.68 1.37 -17.97
CA TYR A 103 2.29 2.55 -18.58
C TYR A 103 2.58 3.62 -17.54
N ARG A 104 3.75 4.25 -17.61
CA ARG A 104 4.10 5.42 -16.79
C ARG A 104 4.94 6.40 -17.58
N VAL A 105 4.86 7.68 -17.24
CA VAL A 105 5.68 8.74 -17.86
C VAL A 105 6.58 9.36 -16.81
N LEU A 106 7.88 9.43 -17.09
CA LEU A 106 8.83 10.24 -16.33
C LEU A 106 8.99 11.57 -17.03
N VAL A 107 8.70 12.65 -16.31
CA VAL A 107 8.93 14.01 -16.77
C VAL A 107 10.25 14.51 -16.21
N HIS A 108 11.05 15.12 -17.08
CA HIS A 108 12.21 15.92 -16.72
C HIS A 108 11.87 17.38 -17.03
N PHE A 109 11.77 18.20 -15.99
CA PHE A 109 11.62 19.65 -16.12
C PHE A 109 12.99 20.31 -15.95
N LEU A 110 13.40 21.09 -16.94
CA LEU A 110 14.61 21.92 -16.91
C LEU A 110 14.18 23.37 -16.66
N ASP A 111 14.61 23.92 -15.53
CA ASP A 111 14.37 25.32 -15.20
C ASP A 111 15.31 26.27 -15.98
N SER A 112 15.07 27.57 -15.88
CA SER A 112 15.90 28.59 -16.55
C SER A 112 17.32 28.71 -16.02
N ASN A 113 17.61 28.11 -14.85
CA ASN A 113 18.92 28.09 -14.23
C ASN A 113 19.72 26.81 -14.58
N GLY A 114 19.12 25.90 -15.36
CA GLY A 114 19.73 24.62 -15.74
C GLY A 114 19.52 23.47 -14.75
N ASN A 115 18.70 23.65 -13.70
CA ASN A 115 18.38 22.57 -12.76
C ASN A 115 17.31 21.66 -13.34
N THR A 116 17.42 20.35 -13.05
CA THR A 116 16.45 19.35 -13.51
C THR A 116 15.64 18.78 -12.35
N ILE A 117 14.31 18.89 -12.45
CA ILE A 117 13.34 18.24 -11.56
C ILE A 117 12.76 17.02 -12.29
N LYS A 118 12.67 15.88 -11.60
CA LYS A 118 12.12 14.64 -12.17
C LYS A 118 10.88 14.20 -11.41
N LYS A 119 9.83 13.80 -12.14
CA LYS A 119 8.62 13.25 -11.53
C LYS A 119 7.95 12.21 -12.41
N TYR A 120 7.58 11.08 -11.81
CA TYR A 120 6.76 10.07 -12.47
C TYR A 120 5.27 10.44 -12.39
N SER A 121 4.52 10.08 -13.43
CA SER A 121 3.08 9.94 -13.33
C SER A 121 2.71 8.75 -12.45
N ASN A 122 1.47 8.73 -11.96
CA ASN A 122 0.87 7.46 -11.58
C ASN A 122 0.79 6.55 -12.81
N PRO A 123 0.91 5.22 -12.64
CA PRO A 123 0.80 4.31 -13.75
C PRO A 123 -0.65 4.18 -14.23
N VAL A 124 -0.82 3.86 -15.51
CA VAL A 124 -2.11 3.49 -16.12
C VAL A 124 -2.01 2.05 -16.61
N PHE A 125 -2.98 1.23 -16.23
CA PHE A 125 -3.08 -0.18 -16.60
C PHE A 125 -3.98 -0.32 -17.83
N LEU A 126 -3.42 -0.77 -18.95
CA LEU A 126 -4.12 -0.79 -20.24
C LEU A 126 -4.03 -2.15 -20.92
N TYR A 127 -5.08 -2.46 -21.67
CA TYR A 127 -5.19 -3.61 -22.59
C TYR A 127 -4.74 -4.95 -22.02
N PRO A 128 -5.19 -5.34 -20.81
CA PRO A 128 -4.69 -6.55 -20.19
C PRO A 128 -5.02 -7.81 -21.00
N VAL A 129 -4.11 -8.77 -20.96
CA VAL A 129 -4.36 -10.11 -21.48
C VAL A 129 -5.37 -10.80 -20.57
N VAL A 130 -6.50 -11.22 -21.14
CA VAL A 130 -7.58 -11.84 -20.36
C VAL A 130 -7.25 -13.32 -20.11
N HIS A 131 -7.28 -13.71 -18.84
CA HIS A 131 -7.07 -15.09 -18.39
C HIS A 131 -8.34 -15.58 -17.68
N THR A 132 -8.97 -16.62 -18.22
CA THR A 132 -10.21 -17.21 -17.68
C THR A 132 -9.93 -18.59 -17.08
N PRO A 133 -10.78 -19.09 -16.16
CA PRO A 133 -10.57 -20.40 -15.54
C PRO A 133 -10.51 -21.58 -16.53
N GLY A 134 -11.16 -21.47 -17.70
CA GLY A 134 -11.11 -22.50 -18.76
C GLY A 134 -9.77 -22.58 -19.50
N ASN A 135 -8.95 -21.52 -19.43
CA ASN A 135 -7.58 -21.47 -19.98
C ASN A 135 -6.51 -21.73 -18.91
N SER A 136 -6.90 -22.24 -17.73
CA SER A 136 -6.06 -22.43 -16.53
C SER A 136 -4.83 -23.30 -16.74
N SER A 137 -4.83 -24.22 -17.72
CA SER A 137 -3.67 -25.05 -18.05
C SER A 137 -2.61 -24.29 -18.87
N ARG A 138 -2.93 -23.10 -19.39
CA ARG A 138 -1.99 -22.29 -20.14
C ARG A 138 -1.01 -21.63 -19.17
N LYS A 139 0.26 -22.00 -19.32
CA LYS A 139 1.37 -21.33 -18.65
C LYS A 139 1.44 -19.86 -19.06
N LEU A 140 1.44 -18.96 -18.08
CA LEU A 140 1.65 -17.53 -18.28
C LEU A 140 3.02 -17.30 -18.94
N GLN A 141 3.05 -16.46 -19.97
CA GLN A 141 4.28 -16.12 -20.66
C GLN A 141 4.95 -14.88 -20.03
N PRO A 142 6.29 -14.79 -20.03
CA PRO A 142 7.02 -13.67 -19.42
C PRO A 142 6.61 -12.26 -19.93
N GLU A 143 6.17 -12.17 -21.19
CA GLU A 143 5.71 -10.96 -21.85
C GLU A 143 4.29 -10.54 -21.42
N GLU A 144 3.50 -11.45 -20.84
CA GLU A 144 2.12 -11.18 -20.39
C GLU A 144 2.13 -10.44 -19.04
N ARG A 145 2.68 -9.21 -19.02
CA ARG A 145 2.85 -8.41 -17.80
C ARG A 145 1.53 -7.95 -17.21
N ALA A 146 0.60 -7.47 -18.03
CA ALA A 146 -0.70 -6.96 -17.59
C ALA A 146 -1.76 -8.02 -17.86
N LEU A 147 -2.36 -8.53 -16.79
CA LEU A 147 -3.33 -9.62 -16.82
C LEU A 147 -4.68 -9.17 -16.26
N LEU A 148 -5.76 -9.69 -16.84
CA LEU A 148 -7.09 -9.61 -16.25
C LEU A 148 -7.53 -11.04 -15.94
N LEU A 149 -7.42 -11.45 -14.68
CA LEU A 149 -7.97 -12.73 -14.24
C LEU A 149 -9.49 -12.55 -14.18
N HIS A 150 -10.19 -13.10 -15.18
CA HIS A 150 -11.60 -12.88 -15.39
C HIS A 150 -12.36 -14.12 -14.93
N GLY A 151 -12.84 -14.06 -13.70
CA GLY A 151 -13.66 -15.09 -13.09
C GLY A 151 -15.13 -14.97 -13.46
N GLN A 152 -15.96 -15.77 -12.82
CA GLN A 152 -17.41 -15.77 -13.01
C GLN A 152 -18.04 -14.51 -12.42
N TYR A 153 -17.55 -14.05 -11.27
CA TYR A 153 -18.14 -12.93 -10.53
C TYR A 153 -17.20 -11.73 -10.47
N TRP A 154 -15.89 -11.97 -10.51
CA TRP A 154 -14.89 -10.94 -10.29
C TRP A 154 -13.92 -10.82 -11.44
N LYS A 155 -13.40 -9.60 -11.60
CA LYS A 155 -12.28 -9.30 -12.48
C LYS A 155 -11.14 -8.84 -11.58
N TYR A 156 -10.00 -9.53 -11.66
CA TYR A 156 -8.81 -9.19 -10.91
C TYR A 156 -7.75 -8.69 -11.88
N PRO A 157 -7.60 -7.36 -12.02
CA PRO A 157 -6.41 -6.80 -12.63
C PRO A 157 -5.19 -7.30 -11.87
N ALA A 158 -4.19 -7.77 -12.60
CA ALA A 158 -2.96 -8.29 -12.04
C ALA A 158 -1.74 -7.93 -12.89
N LEU A 159 -0.59 -7.82 -12.24
CA LEU A 159 0.70 -7.69 -12.88
C LEU A 159 1.53 -8.94 -12.63
N TYR A 160 2.03 -9.57 -13.70
CA TYR A 160 2.83 -10.78 -13.61
C TYR A 160 4.29 -10.55 -13.99
N TYR A 161 5.19 -10.86 -13.07
CA TYR A 161 6.63 -10.81 -13.24
C TYR A 161 7.16 -12.24 -13.19
N ALA A 162 7.64 -12.74 -14.33
CA ALA A 162 8.14 -14.11 -14.41
C ALA A 162 9.44 -14.31 -13.61
N GLY A 163 9.45 -15.36 -12.79
CA GLY A 163 10.64 -15.93 -12.18
C GLY A 163 11.24 -17.05 -13.04
N LYS A 164 12.26 -17.72 -12.50
CA LYS A 164 12.82 -18.93 -13.11
C LYS A 164 11.89 -20.13 -12.87
N PRO A 165 11.92 -21.16 -13.75
CA PRO A 165 11.09 -22.36 -13.57
C PRO A 165 11.18 -22.95 -12.17
N GLN A 166 10.04 -23.41 -11.64
CA GLN A 166 9.92 -24.05 -10.32
C GLN A 166 10.37 -23.17 -9.14
N GLN A 167 10.59 -21.86 -9.33
CA GLN A 167 10.69 -20.94 -8.20
C GLN A 167 9.30 -20.69 -7.59
N PRO A 168 9.23 -20.20 -6.34
CA PRO A 168 7.95 -19.95 -5.68
C PRO A 168 7.10 -18.89 -6.41
N LEU A 169 5.78 -18.92 -6.13
CA LEU A 169 4.85 -17.90 -6.57
C LEU A 169 4.56 -16.94 -5.40
N PHE A 170 5.00 -15.70 -5.54
CA PHE A 170 4.70 -14.62 -4.61
C PHE A 170 3.47 -13.85 -5.12
N VAL A 171 2.45 -13.70 -4.28
CA VAL A 171 1.22 -12.96 -4.59
C VAL A 171 1.17 -11.71 -3.72
N MET A 172 1.32 -10.54 -4.33
CA MET A 172 1.34 -9.24 -3.64
C MET A 172 -0.07 -8.66 -3.60
N LEU A 173 -0.57 -8.37 -2.41
CA LEU A 173 -1.94 -7.92 -2.18
C LEU A 173 -1.95 -6.46 -1.73
N SER A 174 -2.79 -5.67 -2.40
CA SER A 174 -2.96 -4.25 -2.14
C SER A 174 -3.58 -3.94 -0.77
N ALA A 175 -3.04 -2.91 -0.11
CA ALA A 175 -3.59 -2.27 1.07
C ALA A 175 -4.59 -1.16 0.70
N ALA A 176 -4.95 -0.32 1.66
CA ALA A 176 -5.82 0.82 1.44
C ALA A 176 -5.24 1.77 0.37
N THR A 177 -6.12 2.29 -0.49
CA THR A 177 -5.78 3.27 -1.52
C THR A 177 -6.42 4.62 -1.24
N ARG A 178 -5.70 5.69 -1.57
CA ARG A 178 -6.25 7.04 -1.54
C ARG A 178 -6.88 7.35 -2.90
N ARG A 179 -8.21 7.24 -2.97
CA ARG A 179 -9.01 7.44 -4.20
C ARG A 179 -8.84 8.84 -4.83
N SER A 180 -8.43 9.84 -4.05
CA SER A 180 -8.10 11.19 -4.54
C SER A 180 -6.76 11.26 -5.26
N GLU A 181 -5.83 10.34 -4.96
CA GLU A 181 -4.47 10.35 -5.46
C GLU A 181 -4.24 9.29 -6.54
N GLN A 182 -4.89 8.14 -6.43
CA GLN A 182 -4.67 6.97 -7.29
C GLN A 182 -5.93 6.58 -8.06
N ARG A 183 -5.76 6.18 -9.32
CA ARG A 183 -6.82 5.56 -10.13
C ARG A 183 -6.69 4.03 -10.02
N LEU A 184 -7.83 3.35 -10.05
CA LEU A 184 -7.84 1.89 -10.13
C LEU A 184 -7.38 1.40 -11.52
N PRO A 185 -6.83 0.18 -11.61
CA PRO A 185 -6.45 -0.69 -10.49
C PRO A 185 -5.18 -0.23 -9.78
N VAL A 186 -5.10 -0.48 -8.47
CA VAL A 186 -3.91 -0.17 -7.64
C VAL A 186 -3.20 -1.45 -7.24
N PHE A 187 -1.89 -1.47 -7.52
CA PHE A 187 -1.00 -2.57 -7.19
C PHE A 187 0.00 -2.15 -6.11
N ASN A 188 0.28 -3.02 -5.16
CA ASN A 188 1.34 -2.82 -4.18
C ASN A 188 2.54 -3.74 -4.46
N ARG A 189 3.74 -3.27 -4.09
CA ARG A 189 5.04 -3.95 -4.32
C ARG A 189 5.40 -4.25 -5.79
N TRP A 190 4.65 -3.75 -6.77
CA TRP A 190 4.96 -3.99 -8.18
C TRP A 190 6.31 -3.42 -8.61
N THR A 191 6.75 -2.30 -8.02
CA THR A 191 8.09 -1.74 -8.26
C THR A 191 9.20 -2.63 -7.70
N TRP A 192 8.97 -3.32 -6.58
CA TRP A 192 9.90 -4.31 -6.04
C TRP A 192 9.97 -5.57 -6.89
N ALA A 193 8.83 -5.98 -7.46
CA ALA A 193 8.79 -7.05 -8.46
C ALA A 193 9.54 -6.67 -9.74
N GLU A 194 9.40 -5.42 -10.21
CA GLU A 194 10.10 -4.88 -11.39
C GLU A 194 11.62 -4.96 -11.24
N ILE A 195 12.16 -4.62 -10.06
CA ILE A 195 13.59 -4.71 -9.77
C ILE A 195 14.02 -6.08 -9.21
N LYS A 196 13.17 -7.11 -9.34
CA LYS A 196 13.43 -8.52 -8.97
C LYS A 196 13.85 -8.73 -7.50
N LYS A 197 13.20 -8.04 -6.56
CA LYS A 197 13.47 -8.23 -5.11
C LYS A 197 13.06 -9.60 -4.58
N PHE A 198 12.09 -10.24 -5.22
CA PHE A 198 11.59 -11.55 -4.82
C PHE A 198 12.22 -12.66 -5.66
N PRO A 199 12.70 -13.77 -5.05
CA PRO A 199 13.36 -14.85 -5.75
C PRO A 199 12.36 -15.84 -6.38
N GLY A 200 11.43 -15.36 -7.21
CA GLY A 200 10.45 -16.21 -7.87
C GLY A 200 9.49 -15.47 -8.80
N HIS A 201 8.41 -16.15 -9.15
CA HIS A 201 7.31 -15.54 -9.90
C HIS A 201 6.58 -14.57 -8.98
N VAL A 202 6.20 -13.39 -9.46
CA VAL A 202 5.44 -12.41 -8.69
C VAL A 202 4.15 -12.05 -9.40
N LEU A 203 3.03 -12.14 -8.71
CA LEU A 203 1.71 -11.73 -9.15
C LEU A 203 1.20 -10.62 -8.22
N CYS A 204 1.21 -9.37 -8.68
CA CYS A 204 0.61 -8.26 -7.94
C CYS A 204 -0.86 -8.17 -8.32
N VAL A 205 -1.78 -8.38 -7.38
CA VAL A 205 -3.22 -8.40 -7.64
C VAL A 205 -3.86 -7.16 -7.05
N ALA A 206 -4.77 -6.53 -7.78
CA ALA A 206 -5.58 -5.44 -7.24
C ALA A 206 -6.82 -6.00 -6.52
N ASP A 207 -7.28 -5.29 -5.48
CA ASP A 207 -8.50 -5.65 -4.77
C ASP A 207 -9.73 -5.34 -5.64
N PRO A 208 -10.49 -6.36 -6.11
CA PRO A 208 -11.64 -6.13 -6.98
C PRO A 208 -12.82 -5.47 -6.24
N THR A 209 -12.82 -5.50 -4.90
CA THR A 209 -13.88 -4.91 -4.08
C THR A 209 -13.90 -3.39 -4.22
N LEU A 210 -12.75 -2.78 -4.55
CA LEU A 210 -12.65 -1.33 -4.76
C LEU A 210 -13.44 -0.84 -5.98
N GLU A 211 -13.81 -1.73 -6.90
CA GLU A 211 -14.62 -1.43 -8.10
C GLU A 211 -16.12 -1.41 -7.80
N LEU A 212 -16.56 -1.90 -6.64
CA LEU A 212 -17.99 -1.91 -6.28
C LEU A 212 -18.56 -0.51 -6.05
N HIS A 213 -17.73 0.41 -5.54
CA HIS A 213 -18.15 1.78 -5.27
C HIS A 213 -16.94 2.71 -5.09
N ASP A 214 -17.03 3.95 -5.56
CA ASP A 214 -15.94 4.94 -5.50
C ASP A 214 -15.52 5.35 -4.08
N GLU A 215 -16.40 5.13 -3.09
CA GLU A 215 -16.10 5.38 -1.68
C GLU A 215 -15.21 4.31 -1.03
N ILE A 216 -15.06 3.14 -1.66
CA ILE A 216 -14.26 2.05 -1.10
C ILE A 216 -12.79 2.36 -1.36
N SER A 217 -12.12 2.83 -0.31
CA SER A 217 -10.67 2.99 -0.26
C SER A 217 -9.95 1.75 0.27
N LEU A 218 -10.67 0.83 0.92
CA LEU A 218 -10.14 -0.40 1.48
C LEU A 218 -11.25 -1.46 1.46
N GLY A 219 -11.06 -2.52 0.67
CA GLY A 219 -12.08 -3.54 0.43
C GLY A 219 -11.76 -4.91 1.02
N TRP A 220 -10.53 -5.13 1.51
CA TRP A 220 -10.05 -6.38 2.09
C TRP A 220 -10.29 -7.63 1.21
N TYR A 221 -10.46 -7.46 -0.11
CA TYR A 221 -10.79 -8.53 -1.05
C TYR A 221 -12.10 -9.27 -0.69
N LEU A 222 -13.04 -8.59 -0.02
CA LEU A 222 -14.27 -9.20 0.45
C LEU A 222 -15.18 -9.65 -0.70
N GLY A 223 -15.31 -8.83 -1.73
CA GLY A 223 -16.39 -8.95 -2.70
C GLY A 223 -17.75 -8.53 -2.12
N THR A 224 -18.82 -9.31 -2.37
CA THR A 224 -20.18 -9.04 -1.88
C THR A 224 -20.65 -10.13 -0.91
N GLU A 225 -21.77 -9.94 -0.21
CA GLU A 225 -22.37 -10.96 0.64
C GLU A 225 -22.62 -12.28 -0.12
N LYS A 226 -22.92 -12.20 -1.43
CA LYS A 226 -23.23 -13.36 -2.27
C LYS A 226 -21.98 -14.03 -2.85
N HIS A 227 -20.96 -13.24 -3.19
CA HIS A 227 -19.79 -13.72 -3.91
C HIS A 227 -18.52 -13.27 -3.20
N ASP A 228 -17.81 -14.23 -2.63
CA ASP A 228 -16.54 -13.99 -1.94
C ASP A 228 -15.40 -13.87 -2.95
N ALA A 229 -14.79 -12.68 -3.02
CA ALA A 229 -13.71 -12.44 -3.96
C ALA A 229 -12.42 -13.22 -3.60
N THR A 230 -12.21 -13.62 -2.35
CA THR A 230 -11.06 -14.46 -1.98
C THR A 230 -11.20 -15.91 -2.45
N GLU A 231 -12.43 -16.40 -2.56
CA GLU A 231 -12.68 -17.78 -3.00
C GLU A 231 -12.27 -17.98 -4.46
N GLU A 232 -12.77 -17.15 -5.36
CA GLU A 232 -12.46 -17.23 -6.79
C GLU A 232 -10.98 -16.89 -7.07
N LEU A 233 -10.42 -15.90 -6.37
CA LEU A 233 -8.99 -15.59 -6.50
C LEU A 233 -8.10 -16.75 -6.04
N SER A 234 -8.47 -17.47 -4.97
CA SER A 234 -7.69 -18.62 -4.51
C SER A 234 -7.59 -19.72 -5.58
N ARG A 235 -8.65 -19.93 -6.37
CA ARG A 235 -8.65 -20.89 -7.49
C ARG A 235 -7.74 -20.44 -8.63
N PHE A 236 -7.75 -19.14 -8.96
CA PHE A 236 -6.81 -18.59 -9.95
C PHE A 236 -5.36 -18.76 -9.51
N ILE A 237 -5.04 -18.43 -8.26
CA ILE A 237 -3.68 -18.55 -7.74
C ILE A 237 -3.20 -20.01 -7.80
N GLN A 238 -4.05 -20.97 -7.39
CA GLN A 238 -3.73 -22.40 -7.47
C GLN A 238 -3.54 -22.87 -8.91
N SER A 239 -4.41 -22.45 -9.84
CA SER A 239 -4.30 -22.80 -11.26
C SER A 239 -3.02 -22.26 -11.88
N ILE A 240 -2.66 -21.00 -11.58
CA ILE A 240 -1.42 -20.39 -12.05
C ILE A 240 -0.20 -21.14 -11.48
N ALA A 241 -0.21 -21.47 -10.19
CA ALA A 241 0.86 -22.24 -9.57
C ALA A 241 1.01 -23.63 -10.23
N GLU A 242 -0.10 -24.33 -10.46
CA GLU A 242 -0.12 -25.62 -11.14
C GLU A 242 0.45 -25.54 -12.56
N ALA A 243 0.01 -24.57 -13.38
CA ALA A 243 0.53 -24.35 -14.73
C ALA A 243 2.03 -23.99 -14.76
N LEU A 244 2.56 -23.43 -13.67
CA LEU A 244 3.97 -23.14 -13.49
C LEU A 244 4.78 -24.32 -12.90
N GLY A 245 4.12 -25.41 -12.51
CA GLY A 245 4.73 -26.56 -11.84
C GLY A 245 5.15 -26.26 -10.40
N ILE A 246 4.43 -25.38 -9.71
CA ILE A 246 4.71 -24.92 -8.35
C ILE A 246 3.69 -25.58 -7.40
N SER A 247 4.19 -26.34 -6.42
CA SER A 247 3.35 -26.91 -5.36
C SER A 247 2.71 -25.83 -4.50
N GLN A 248 1.51 -26.08 -3.94
CA GLN A 248 0.79 -25.09 -3.12
C GLN A 248 1.60 -24.57 -1.91
N GLY A 249 2.47 -25.41 -1.32
CA GLY A 249 3.39 -25.03 -0.25
C GLY A 249 4.46 -23.98 -0.62
N ARG A 250 4.54 -23.62 -1.91
CA ARG A 250 5.45 -22.61 -2.46
C ARG A 250 4.67 -21.42 -3.05
N ILE A 251 3.44 -21.25 -2.61
CA ILE A 251 2.62 -20.05 -2.85
C ILE A 251 2.72 -19.16 -1.60
N ILE A 252 3.25 -17.95 -1.78
CA ILE A 252 3.47 -16.97 -0.72
C ILE A 252 2.54 -15.78 -0.94
N LEU A 253 1.62 -15.59 -0.01
CA LEU A 253 0.60 -14.54 -0.03
C LEU A 253 1.13 -13.39 0.83
N TRP A 254 1.35 -12.22 0.26
CA TRP A 254 2.09 -11.14 0.91
C TRP A 254 1.30 -9.84 0.88
N GLY A 255 1.12 -9.22 2.04
CA GLY A 255 0.53 -7.89 2.12
C GLY A 255 0.68 -7.21 3.47
N SER A 256 0.51 -5.88 3.46
CA SER A 256 0.52 -5.06 4.68
C SER A 256 -0.87 -4.50 4.98
N SER A 257 -1.21 -4.26 6.25
CA SER A 257 -2.49 -3.67 6.64
C SER A 257 -3.64 -4.47 6.00
N GLY A 258 -4.46 -3.84 5.16
CA GLY A 258 -5.58 -4.49 4.48
C GLY A 258 -5.15 -5.62 3.52
N GLY A 259 -3.98 -5.49 2.91
CA GLY A 259 -3.38 -6.56 2.12
C GLY A 259 -2.89 -7.71 2.99
N GLY A 260 -2.53 -7.45 4.25
CA GLY A 260 -2.17 -8.47 5.22
C GLY A 260 -3.37 -9.31 5.66
N PHE A 261 -4.54 -8.67 5.85
CA PHE A 261 -5.82 -9.37 6.01
C PHE A 261 -6.09 -10.29 4.82
N ALA A 262 -5.96 -9.76 3.59
CA ALA A 262 -6.21 -10.53 2.37
C ALA A 262 -5.23 -11.72 2.22
N ALA A 263 -3.98 -11.53 2.63
CA ALA A 263 -2.98 -12.60 2.64
C ALA A 263 -3.39 -13.75 3.56
N LEU A 264 -3.85 -13.43 4.76
CA LEU A 264 -4.37 -14.39 5.73
C LEU A 264 -5.64 -15.07 5.22
N ALA A 265 -6.57 -14.31 4.61
CA ALA A 265 -7.81 -14.83 4.07
C ALA A 265 -7.57 -15.84 2.93
N LEU A 266 -6.70 -15.50 1.98
CA LEU A 266 -6.35 -16.39 0.87
C LEU A 266 -5.57 -17.63 1.33
N ALA A 267 -4.58 -17.47 2.21
CA ALA A 267 -3.82 -18.61 2.73
C ALA A 267 -4.67 -19.54 3.59
N SER A 268 -5.76 -19.05 4.20
CA SER A 268 -6.72 -19.92 4.89
C SER A 268 -7.41 -20.93 3.96
N ARG A 269 -7.47 -20.63 2.65
CA ARG A 269 -8.15 -21.41 1.59
C ARG A 269 -7.24 -22.23 0.71
N ILE A 270 -5.93 -21.96 0.72
CA ILE A 270 -4.94 -22.67 -0.11
C ILE A 270 -4.10 -23.54 0.82
N GLU A 271 -4.13 -24.85 0.61
CA GLU A 271 -3.42 -25.77 1.48
C GLU A 271 -1.91 -25.52 1.41
N LYS A 272 -1.25 -25.60 2.58
CA LYS A 272 0.20 -25.41 2.74
C LYS A 272 0.73 -24.01 2.34
N ALA A 273 -0.10 -23.09 1.85
CA ALA A 273 0.33 -21.75 1.48
C ALA A 273 0.90 -20.98 2.69
N ILE A 274 1.74 -19.99 2.39
CA ILE A 274 2.39 -19.15 3.40
C ILE A 274 1.80 -17.75 3.32
N ALA A 275 1.13 -17.29 4.36
CA ALA A 275 0.78 -15.88 4.52
C ALA A 275 1.93 -15.11 5.17
N VAL A 276 2.28 -13.98 4.59
CA VAL A 276 3.22 -12.98 5.09
C VAL A 276 2.42 -11.70 5.30
N ALA A 277 2.10 -11.41 6.55
CA ALA A 277 1.15 -10.36 6.92
C ALA A 277 1.85 -9.31 7.78
N ILE A 278 1.99 -8.09 7.24
CA ILE A 278 2.71 -6.98 7.88
C ILE A 278 1.71 -6.00 8.50
N ASN A 279 1.80 -5.74 9.80
CA ASN A 279 0.87 -4.90 10.56
C ASN A 279 -0.60 -5.14 10.14
N PRO A 280 -1.06 -6.41 10.07
CA PRO A 280 -2.33 -6.71 9.41
C PRO A 280 -3.51 -6.25 10.26
N GLN A 281 -4.60 -5.83 9.61
CA GLN A 281 -5.91 -6.05 10.24
C GLN A 281 -6.21 -7.54 10.21
N THR A 282 -6.85 -8.04 11.25
CA THR A 282 -7.25 -9.46 11.38
C THR A 282 -8.74 -9.61 11.73
N ASP A 283 -9.40 -8.52 12.10
CA ASP A 283 -10.85 -8.43 12.29
C ASP A 283 -11.29 -7.08 11.72
N ILE A 284 -12.16 -7.09 10.72
CA ILE A 284 -12.60 -5.86 10.05
C ILE A 284 -13.33 -4.93 11.02
N PHE A 285 -14.11 -5.47 11.96
CA PHE A 285 -14.90 -4.68 12.91
C PHE A 285 -14.09 -4.16 14.09
N ALA A 286 -12.86 -4.65 14.28
CA ALA A 286 -11.91 -4.11 15.26
C ALA A 286 -11.05 -2.97 14.70
N TYR A 287 -11.23 -2.57 13.44
CA TYR A 287 -10.44 -1.49 12.84
C TYR A 287 -10.84 -0.13 13.43
N GLU A 288 -9.86 0.70 13.80
CA GLU A 288 -10.11 1.99 14.48
C GLU A 288 -10.83 3.01 13.60
N ILE A 289 -10.68 2.90 12.28
CA ILE A 289 -11.27 3.85 11.34
C ILE A 289 -12.67 3.36 10.96
N ALA A 290 -13.69 4.04 11.49
CA ALA A 290 -15.10 3.66 11.28
C ALA A 290 -15.56 3.74 9.80
N ARG A 291 -15.03 4.70 9.03
CA ARG A 291 -15.51 4.96 7.66
C ARG A 291 -15.34 3.75 6.73
N PRO A 292 -14.17 3.12 6.60
CA PRO A 292 -14.03 1.89 5.83
C PRO A 292 -14.99 0.78 6.24
N ILE A 293 -15.25 0.61 7.55
CA ILE A 293 -16.19 -0.38 8.08
C ILE A 293 -17.61 -0.08 7.58
N ASP A 294 -18.07 1.17 7.71
CA ASP A 294 -19.39 1.58 7.23
C ASP A 294 -19.54 1.37 5.71
N THR A 295 -18.52 1.77 4.94
CA THR A 295 -18.55 1.61 3.49
C THR A 295 -18.66 0.14 3.09
N VAL A 296 -17.90 -0.77 3.69
CA VAL A 296 -18.02 -2.21 3.32
C VAL A 296 -19.33 -2.81 3.81
N ARG A 297 -19.87 -2.39 4.96
CA ARG A 297 -21.21 -2.82 5.40
C ARG A 297 -22.26 -2.46 4.35
N ARG A 298 -22.30 -1.21 3.89
CA ARG A 298 -23.23 -0.77 2.84
C ARG A 298 -22.99 -1.45 1.50
N CYS A 299 -21.77 -1.38 0.98
CA CYS A 299 -21.48 -1.74 -0.40
C CYS A 299 -21.24 -3.24 -0.60
N CYS A 300 -20.72 -3.94 0.41
CA CYS A 300 -20.42 -5.37 0.31
C CYS A 300 -21.52 -6.22 0.96
N PHE A 301 -22.15 -5.74 2.03
CA PHE A 301 -23.08 -6.54 2.85
C PHE A 301 -24.47 -5.91 2.98
N ASN A 302 -24.95 -5.17 1.97
CA ASN A 302 -26.31 -4.62 1.92
C ASN A 302 -26.76 -3.89 3.20
N ASN A 303 -25.82 -3.16 3.82
CA ASN A 303 -26.01 -2.38 5.04
C ASN A 303 -26.39 -3.20 6.30
N GLN A 304 -26.08 -4.50 6.31
CA GLN A 304 -26.28 -5.36 7.48
C GLN A 304 -25.51 -4.87 8.71
N THR A 305 -25.95 -5.28 9.90
CA THR A 305 -25.27 -4.93 11.16
C THR A 305 -23.95 -5.69 11.30
N ALA A 306 -23.00 -5.13 12.06
CA ALA A 306 -21.74 -5.80 12.35
C ALA A 306 -21.97 -7.19 12.98
N GLN A 307 -22.91 -7.29 13.91
CA GLN A 307 -23.32 -8.55 14.53
C GLN A 307 -23.81 -9.56 13.49
N HIS A 308 -24.76 -9.17 12.62
CA HIS A 308 -25.26 -10.06 11.59
C HIS A 308 -24.13 -10.56 10.68
N ILE A 309 -23.21 -9.67 10.29
CA ILE A 309 -22.10 -10.01 9.43
C ILE A 309 -21.13 -10.98 10.13
N GLN A 310 -20.82 -10.75 11.40
CA GLN A 310 -19.96 -11.64 12.18
C GLN A 310 -20.59 -13.04 12.37
N GLU A 311 -21.91 -13.11 12.55
CA GLU A 311 -22.65 -14.37 12.71
C GLU A 311 -22.72 -15.18 11.41
N HIS A 312 -22.98 -14.53 10.27
CA HIS A 312 -23.25 -15.21 9.00
C HIS A 312 -22.04 -15.29 8.07
N PHE A 313 -21.06 -14.40 8.23
CA PHE A 313 -19.86 -14.29 7.38
C PHE A 313 -18.56 -14.26 8.20
N GLY A 314 -18.56 -14.73 9.44
CA GLY A 314 -17.43 -14.66 10.38
C GLY A 314 -16.05 -14.98 9.77
N PRO A 315 -15.85 -16.14 9.12
CA PRO A 315 -14.58 -16.48 8.46
C PRO A 315 -14.14 -15.52 7.33
N ARG A 316 -15.05 -14.71 6.78
CA ARG A 316 -14.74 -13.71 5.75
C ARG A 316 -14.27 -12.38 6.31
N VAL A 317 -14.58 -12.09 7.58
CA VAL A 317 -14.34 -10.78 8.23
C VAL A 317 -13.43 -10.87 9.45
N ASN A 318 -13.15 -12.08 9.95
CA ASN A 318 -12.29 -12.33 11.11
C ASN A 318 -11.36 -13.53 10.85
N MET A 319 -10.05 -13.27 10.85
CA MET A 319 -9.03 -14.24 10.53
C MET A 319 -8.82 -15.28 11.64
N ALA A 320 -9.10 -14.96 12.90
CA ALA A 320 -9.10 -15.99 13.94
C ALA A 320 -10.16 -17.06 13.63
N GLN A 321 -11.35 -16.65 13.15
CA GLN A 321 -12.39 -17.59 12.71
C GLN A 321 -11.98 -18.35 11.44
N ALA A 322 -11.44 -17.67 10.44
CA ALA A 322 -10.99 -18.29 9.19
C ALA A 322 -9.93 -19.38 9.41
N TRP A 323 -9.05 -19.18 10.39
CA TRP A 323 -7.95 -20.10 10.67
C TRP A 323 -8.29 -21.20 11.68
N ARG A 324 -9.50 -21.20 12.27
CA ARG A 324 -9.94 -22.25 13.23
C ARG A 324 -9.86 -23.66 12.66
N SER A 325 -10.13 -23.85 11.36
CA SER A 325 -10.06 -25.15 10.68
C SER A 325 -8.80 -25.30 9.80
N ASN A 326 -7.99 -24.25 9.65
CA ASN A 326 -6.76 -24.33 8.87
C ASN A 326 -5.70 -25.15 9.63
N ARG A 327 -5.22 -26.24 9.01
CA ARG A 327 -4.24 -27.16 9.61
C ARG A 327 -2.92 -27.23 8.86
N SER A 328 -2.87 -26.75 7.63
CA SER A 328 -1.71 -26.92 6.76
C SER A 328 -0.95 -25.63 6.46
N SER A 329 -1.66 -24.50 6.43
CA SER A 329 -1.08 -23.25 5.96
C SER A 329 -0.32 -22.59 7.09
N ARG A 330 0.58 -21.68 6.73
CA ARG A 330 1.50 -21.01 7.64
C ARG A 330 1.23 -19.52 7.66
N ALA A 331 1.32 -18.91 8.84
CA ALA A 331 1.23 -17.47 9.01
C ALA A 331 2.56 -16.94 9.57
N ILE A 332 3.16 -15.99 8.85
CA ILE A 332 4.30 -15.20 9.28
C ILE A 332 3.78 -13.79 9.49
N LEU A 333 3.69 -13.36 10.74
CA LEU A 333 3.20 -12.05 11.16
C LEU A 333 4.39 -11.14 11.44
N ILE A 334 4.42 -9.97 10.82
CA ILE A 334 5.46 -8.97 11.04
C ILE A 334 4.76 -7.76 11.66
N GLN A 335 5.04 -7.47 12.92
CA GLN A 335 4.27 -6.50 13.69
C GLN A 335 5.15 -5.47 14.40
N ASN A 336 4.88 -4.20 14.10
CA ASN A 336 5.42 -3.06 14.83
C ASN A 336 4.64 -2.90 16.14
N LYS A 337 5.32 -2.93 17.28
CA LYS A 337 4.71 -2.71 18.59
C LYS A 337 4.28 -1.27 18.82
N LEU A 338 4.86 -0.32 18.08
CA LEU A 338 4.48 1.10 18.13
C LEU A 338 3.28 1.44 17.22
N ASP A 339 2.80 0.47 16.43
CA ASP A 339 1.49 0.50 15.81
C ASP A 339 0.44 0.03 16.83
N THR A 340 0.11 0.92 17.77
CA THR A 340 -0.54 0.54 19.03
C THR A 340 -1.92 -0.09 18.86
N HIS A 341 -2.74 0.44 17.93
CA HIS A 341 -4.07 -0.09 17.66
C HIS A 341 -3.99 -1.49 17.04
N HIS A 342 -3.24 -1.66 15.95
CA HIS A 342 -3.11 -2.97 15.30
C HIS A 342 -2.42 -3.97 16.20
N TYR A 343 -1.41 -3.56 16.95
CA TYR A 343 -0.75 -4.45 17.90
C TYR A 343 -1.74 -4.96 18.96
N ALA A 344 -2.56 -4.07 19.53
CA ALA A 344 -3.48 -4.41 20.62
C ALA A 344 -4.71 -5.19 20.14
N TYR A 345 -5.35 -4.75 19.05
CA TYR A 345 -6.69 -5.22 18.66
C TYR A 345 -6.69 -6.16 17.44
N HIS A 346 -5.59 -6.25 16.70
CA HIS A 346 -5.47 -7.17 15.56
C HIS A 346 -4.43 -8.27 15.81
N PHE A 347 -3.19 -7.89 16.14
CA PHE A 347 -2.11 -8.84 16.32
C PHE A 347 -2.33 -9.73 17.55
N LYS A 348 -2.44 -9.15 18.76
CA LYS A 348 -2.49 -9.95 20.00
C LYS A 348 -3.63 -10.99 19.99
N PRO A 349 -4.89 -10.63 19.69
CA PRO A 349 -5.99 -11.61 19.73
C PRO A 349 -5.83 -12.70 18.66
N TYR A 350 -5.35 -12.33 17.47
CA TYR A 350 -5.13 -13.30 16.40
C TYR A 350 -3.94 -14.22 16.68
N TRP A 351 -2.85 -13.68 17.20
CA TRP A 351 -1.65 -14.45 17.55
C TRP A 351 -1.93 -15.44 18.68
N GLU A 352 -2.67 -15.04 19.71
CA GLU A 352 -3.15 -15.94 20.75
C GLU A 352 -4.03 -17.06 20.18
N ALA A 353 -4.93 -16.74 19.24
CA ALA A 353 -5.77 -17.74 18.56
C ALA A 353 -4.95 -18.74 17.72
N LEU A 354 -3.74 -18.39 17.29
CA LEU A 354 -2.78 -19.28 16.63
C LEU A 354 -1.88 -20.05 17.61
N GLY A 355 -2.10 -19.93 18.93
CA GLY A 355 -1.28 -20.57 19.96
C GLY A 355 0.06 -19.86 20.21
N GLY A 356 0.13 -18.57 19.90
CA GLY A 356 1.29 -17.72 20.13
C GLY A 356 1.32 -17.07 21.52
N THR A 357 2.50 -16.59 21.93
CA THR A 357 2.70 -15.86 23.20
C THR A 357 2.98 -14.37 22.99
N ALA A 358 2.93 -13.58 24.07
CA ALA A 358 3.09 -12.12 24.01
C ALA A 358 4.47 -11.67 23.48
N GLU A 359 5.48 -12.53 23.55
CA GLU A 359 6.85 -12.29 23.12
C GLU A 359 7.03 -12.39 21.60
N GLY A 360 6.05 -12.93 20.88
CA GLY A 360 6.18 -13.32 19.48
C GLY A 360 6.95 -14.64 19.33
N GLY A 361 7.67 -14.80 18.22
CA GLY A 361 8.43 -16.02 17.92
C GLY A 361 7.55 -17.11 17.30
N ALA A 362 7.90 -18.38 17.52
CA ALA A 362 7.14 -19.51 17.04
C ALA A 362 5.83 -19.71 17.83
N SER A 363 4.74 -20.12 17.17
CA SER A 363 3.55 -20.63 17.85
C SER A 363 3.82 -21.95 18.58
N ALA A 364 2.93 -22.37 19.47
CA ALA A 364 3.07 -23.61 20.22
C ALA A 364 3.21 -24.88 19.34
N ASP A 365 2.61 -24.88 18.15
CA ASP A 365 2.74 -25.96 17.17
C ASP A 365 3.93 -25.79 16.20
N GLY A 366 4.71 -24.70 16.35
CA GLY A 366 5.86 -24.36 15.50
C GLY A 366 5.50 -23.98 14.05
N ARG A 367 4.21 -23.91 13.72
CA ARG A 367 3.74 -23.67 12.35
C ARG A 367 3.75 -22.21 11.98
N HIS A 368 3.46 -21.32 12.92
CA HIS A 368 3.35 -19.88 12.71
C HIS A 368 4.54 -19.15 13.34
N TYR A 369 4.80 -17.93 12.86
CA TYR A 369 5.85 -17.08 13.41
C TYR A 369 5.39 -15.64 13.53
N ALA A 370 5.76 -14.97 14.63
CA ALA A 370 5.55 -13.55 14.83
C ALA A 370 6.89 -12.83 15.03
N TRP A 371 7.26 -11.96 14.09
CA TRP A 371 8.37 -11.04 14.24
C TRP A 371 7.87 -9.71 14.81
N LEU A 372 8.17 -9.47 16.09
CA LEU A 372 7.87 -8.21 16.77
C LEU A 372 9.06 -7.25 16.69
N TYR A 373 8.80 -6.02 16.23
CA TYR A 373 9.80 -4.95 16.19
C TYR A 373 9.22 -3.63 16.71
N SER A 374 10.04 -2.60 16.83
CA SER A 374 9.60 -1.25 17.22
C SER A 374 10.14 -0.23 16.22
N ASP A 375 9.25 0.55 15.63
CA ASP A 375 9.59 1.61 14.67
C ASP A 375 8.67 2.82 14.90
N SER A 376 9.25 4.01 15.01
CA SER A 376 8.54 5.25 15.36
C SER A 376 7.51 5.69 14.33
N ARG A 377 7.55 5.14 13.11
CA ARG A 377 6.54 5.39 12.06
C ARG A 377 5.15 4.86 12.43
N GLY A 378 5.04 3.97 13.43
CA GLY A 378 3.75 3.37 13.83
C GLY A 378 3.19 2.47 12.74
N HIS A 379 1.95 2.72 12.30
CA HIS A 379 1.29 1.96 11.24
C HIS A 379 1.92 2.24 9.86
N ALA A 380 2.80 1.36 9.42
CA ALA A 380 3.46 1.45 8.11
C ALA A 380 3.61 0.07 7.46
N ALA A 381 3.76 0.05 6.13
CA ALA A 381 4.24 -1.12 5.42
C ALA A 381 5.70 -1.42 5.77
N GLU A 382 6.15 -2.64 5.45
CA GLU A 382 7.55 -3.03 5.56
C GLU A 382 8.44 -2.16 4.68
N SER A 383 9.67 -1.90 5.15
CA SER A 383 10.68 -1.27 4.30
C SER A 383 11.31 -2.31 3.38
N GLU A 384 11.92 -1.84 2.29
CA GLU A 384 12.67 -2.72 1.38
C GLU A 384 13.79 -3.48 2.10
N GLN A 385 14.38 -2.89 3.15
CA GLN A 385 15.45 -3.48 3.95
C GLN A 385 14.99 -4.69 4.78
N MET A 386 13.68 -4.80 5.08
CA MET A 386 13.13 -5.94 5.82
C MET A 386 12.93 -7.18 4.92
N VAL A 387 12.86 -7.01 3.60
CA VAL A 387 12.54 -8.09 2.65
C VAL A 387 13.48 -9.29 2.77
N PRO A 388 14.82 -9.13 2.85
CA PRO A 388 15.73 -10.28 2.99
C PRO A 388 15.44 -11.13 4.24
N GLU A 389 15.13 -10.50 5.37
CA GLU A 389 14.83 -11.22 6.61
C GLU A 389 13.49 -11.95 6.57
N ILE A 390 12.48 -11.33 5.95
CA ILE A 390 11.20 -12.00 5.74
C ILE A 390 11.37 -13.20 4.80
N LEU A 391 12.20 -13.08 3.75
CA LEU A 391 12.55 -14.21 2.88
C LEU A 391 13.27 -15.32 3.63
N ASN A 392 14.16 -14.99 4.59
CA ASN A 392 14.80 -15.98 5.44
C ASN A 392 13.78 -16.76 6.28
N LEU A 393 12.76 -16.09 6.83
CA LEU A 393 11.68 -16.74 7.59
C LEU A 393 10.83 -17.66 6.71
N ILE A 394 10.53 -17.25 5.47
CA ILE A 394 9.78 -18.07 4.50
C ILE A 394 10.49 -19.40 4.20
N ASN A 395 11.82 -19.41 4.19
CA ASN A 395 12.62 -20.60 3.84
C ASN A 395 12.84 -21.58 5.00
N GLN A 396 12.36 -21.27 6.21
CA GLN A 396 12.38 -22.23 7.32
C GLN A 396 11.26 -23.27 7.11
N ASP A 397 11.50 -24.55 7.39
CA ASP A 397 10.47 -25.60 7.26
C ASP A 397 9.50 -25.58 8.45
N SER A 398 10.03 -25.41 9.66
CA SER A 398 9.29 -25.27 10.91
C SER A 398 10.00 -24.27 11.82
N PHE A 399 9.26 -23.54 12.64
CA PHE A 399 9.85 -22.62 13.61
C PHE A 399 10.02 -23.34 14.95
N THR A 400 11.25 -23.41 15.43
CA THR A 400 11.57 -23.88 16.79
C THR A 400 11.74 -22.69 17.73
N ALA A 401 11.77 -22.94 19.04
CA ALA A 401 12.12 -21.94 20.05
C ALA A 401 13.52 -21.31 19.83
N SER A 402 14.40 -21.95 19.04
CA SER A 402 15.71 -21.43 18.66
C SER A 402 15.70 -20.59 17.37
N THR A 403 14.53 -20.39 16.73
CA THR A 403 14.42 -19.51 15.57
C THR A 403 14.75 -18.08 16.00
N VAL A 404 15.85 -17.55 15.49
CA VAL A 404 16.37 -16.25 15.91
C VAL A 404 15.53 -15.14 15.29
N MET A 405 15.10 -14.19 16.13
CA MET A 405 14.44 -12.97 15.68
C MET A 405 15.38 -12.15 14.79
N PRO A 406 14.92 -11.70 13.60
CA PRO A 406 15.75 -10.82 12.81
C PRO A 406 15.98 -9.50 13.54
N THR A 407 17.24 -9.08 13.64
CA THR A 407 17.61 -7.75 14.12
C THR A 407 17.50 -6.78 12.96
N ILE A 408 16.49 -5.91 12.98
CA ILE A 408 16.50 -4.73 12.11
C ILE A 408 17.72 -3.91 12.52
N ARG A 409 18.77 -3.88 11.69
CA ARG A 409 19.81 -2.86 11.83
C ARG A 409 19.09 -1.53 11.70
N ALA A 410 19.07 -0.73 12.76
CA ALA A 410 18.49 0.60 12.71
C ALA A 410 19.04 1.30 11.46
N ALA A 411 18.15 1.79 10.60
CA ALA A 411 18.55 2.59 9.46
C ALA A 411 19.35 3.78 10.03
N GLU A 412 20.64 3.85 9.72
CA GLU A 412 21.40 5.07 9.92
C GLU A 412 20.67 6.16 9.12
N ALA A 413 20.24 7.19 9.85
CA ALA A 413 19.40 8.28 9.35
C ALA A 413 20.15 9.18 8.37
#